data_AF-A0A8C2WZZ1-F1
#
_entry.id   AF-A0A8C2WZZ1-F1
#
_cell.length_a   1.000
_cell.length_b   1.000
_cell.length_c   1.000
_cell.angle_alpha   90.00
_cell.angle_beta   90.00
_cell.angle_gamma   90.00
#
_symmetry.space_group_name_H-M   'P 1'
#
loop_
_entity.id
_entity.type
_entity.pdbx_description
1 polymer ?
#
loop_
_entity_poly.entity_id
_entity_poly.type
_entity_poly.pdbx_seq_one_letter_code
_entity_poly.pdbx_strand_id
1 'polypeptide(L)'
;MAAHRCSLSALLLIICSLLVFIVADSEKATLTGDHHATAVDNLQTVTETEEGAAAEEPAVEEERRWEETVVEEATADKEDTSAPETVVQSSVPQPKDDFQEELVIRPLHSGDIYASFQFRTLWETDFMRGNKVSHYRLFPKSLGQVISKFSVRELHISFTQGYWRTMQWGQPFLPSPPGAELWVWFQDSVTDVDGTWKELTNVLSGIFCASLNFIDSTNTVQPSASFKPLGIGNVTDHRFLRYATLPREIVCTENLTPWKKLLPCGSKAGLAVLLKSEKLFHSSFHSQAVHIRPVCQDWQCKTTSWELRQTLNVVFDLHTPGQGKLEWSLFKMFSRTLTEACPLASSSKIYIDITDDPQGEQFEVSPATHLLSQAMVLGDRRTFSVYDLTQQITFGTVRSLNLLIRWKSSEGDMLRPLLHAERYVAGYGLQTGEIHTLMYNNHPYRSFPVLLLDSVPWYLRLYIHTLTVTSKGKDNKPSYIHYQPSKDRVRPHLLEMLVQLPPNSVTEVTVQFERALLKWTEYTPDPNHGFYVGYAAFRVVLKAVPIEKQESSYFMRVYTEPLLVNLPTPDFSMPYNVICLTCTVVAVGYGSLYNLLTRSFQIEEPSPGLAKRIANIIRKMRGVPPL
;
A
#
# COMPACT_ATOMS: atom_id res chain seq x y z
N MET A 1 69.62 30.02 16.92
CA MET A 1 68.24 30.55 17.01
C MET A 1 67.26 29.63 16.28
N ALA A 2 66.89 28.49 16.88
CA ALA A 2 65.92 27.55 16.28
C ALA A 2 65.24 26.63 17.31
N ALA A 3 65.04 27.07 18.56
CA ALA A 3 64.42 26.24 19.61
C ALA A 3 63.14 26.84 20.23
N HIS A 4 62.80 28.10 19.95
CA HIS A 4 61.71 28.78 20.66
C HIS A 4 60.35 28.84 19.94
N ARG A 5 60.25 28.31 18.69
CA ARG A 5 59.00 28.33 17.91
C ARG A 5 58.18 27.02 17.94
N CYS A 6 58.73 25.90 18.39
CA CYS A 6 57.97 24.63 18.46
C CYS A 6 57.09 24.49 19.72
N SER A 7 57.39 25.20 20.80
CA SER A 7 56.63 25.04 22.07
C SER A 7 55.23 25.65 22.01
N LEU A 8 55.01 26.73 21.25
CA LEU A 8 53.69 27.36 21.14
C LEU A 8 52.68 26.54 20.32
N SER A 9 53.15 25.79 19.32
CA SER A 9 52.27 24.96 18.46
C SER A 9 51.76 23.72 19.19
N ALA A 10 52.61 23.07 19.99
CA ALA A 10 52.22 21.92 20.80
C ALA A 10 51.22 22.29 21.91
N LEU A 11 51.38 23.47 22.52
CA LEU A 11 50.46 23.95 23.56
C LEU A 11 49.06 24.26 22.98
N LEU A 12 48.99 24.80 21.76
CA LEU A 12 47.71 25.08 21.09
C LEU A 12 46.94 23.80 20.71
N LEU A 13 47.67 22.77 20.27
CA LEU A 13 47.08 21.47 19.92
C LEU A 13 46.55 20.72 21.15
N ILE A 14 47.23 20.83 22.30
CA ILE A 14 46.79 20.24 23.57
C ILE A 14 45.57 20.97 24.13
N ILE A 15 45.50 22.29 23.97
CA ILE A 15 44.33 23.08 24.41
C ILE A 15 43.10 22.79 23.52
N CYS A 16 43.30 22.64 22.21
CA CYS A 16 42.21 22.23 21.30
C CYS A 16 41.71 20.82 21.56
N SER A 17 42.58 19.85 21.88
CA SER A 17 42.14 18.48 22.19
C SER A 17 41.39 18.42 23.54
N LEU A 18 41.82 19.17 24.55
CA LEU A 18 41.10 19.30 25.82
C LEU A 18 39.72 19.95 25.67
N LEU A 19 39.56 20.94 24.79
CA LEU A 19 38.26 21.56 24.50
C LEU A 19 37.29 20.60 23.78
N VAL A 20 37.77 19.77 22.87
CA VAL A 20 36.94 18.76 22.18
C VAL A 20 36.49 17.65 23.15
N PHE A 21 37.34 17.25 24.10
CA PHE A 21 36.94 16.29 25.14
C PHE A 21 35.90 16.85 26.12
N ILE A 22 35.97 18.13 26.49
CA ILE A 22 35.00 18.76 27.41
C ILE A 22 33.62 18.93 26.75
N VAL A 23 33.56 19.21 25.44
CA VAL A 23 32.28 19.30 24.71
C VAL A 23 31.62 17.92 24.55
N ALA A 24 32.41 16.86 24.34
CA ALA A 24 31.89 15.49 24.22
C ALA A 24 31.35 14.91 25.54
N ASP A 25 31.88 15.35 26.69
CA ASP A 25 31.38 14.93 28.01
C ASP A 25 30.13 15.72 28.45
N SER A 26 29.97 16.96 27.98
CA SER A 26 28.77 17.78 28.25
C SER A 26 27.52 17.26 27.55
N GLU A 27 27.64 16.65 26.37
CA GLU A 27 26.48 16.08 25.64
C GLU A 27 25.99 14.75 26.24
N LYS A 28 26.81 14.04 27.03
CA LYS A 28 26.39 12.82 27.73
C LYS A 28 25.65 13.09 29.04
N ALA A 29 25.74 14.30 29.60
CA ALA A 29 25.10 14.66 30.87
C ALA A 29 23.67 15.22 30.73
N THR A 30 23.19 15.55 29.52
CA THR A 30 21.89 16.21 29.31
C THR A 30 20.76 15.28 28.83
N LEU A 31 20.95 13.96 28.84
CA LEU A 31 19.93 12.97 28.46
C LEU A 31 19.57 12.04 29.63
N THR A 32 19.24 12.59 30.80
CA THR A 32 18.52 11.89 31.87
C THR A 32 17.67 12.86 32.71
N GLY A 33 16.34 12.65 32.71
CA GLY A 33 15.34 13.29 33.59
C GLY A 33 14.72 14.56 33.01
N ASP A 34 13.42 14.83 33.06
CA ASP A 34 12.31 14.12 33.71
C ASP A 34 10.97 14.69 33.22
N HIS A 35 9.90 13.90 33.41
CA HIS A 35 8.50 14.22 33.14
C HIS A 35 7.93 15.35 34.02
N HIS A 36 7.03 16.19 33.49
CA HIS A 36 5.60 16.31 33.90
C HIS A 36 4.92 17.63 33.49
N ALA A 37 3.62 17.49 33.26
CA ALA A 37 2.62 18.47 32.80
C ALA A 37 2.24 19.55 33.81
N THR A 38 1.80 20.72 33.31
CA THR A 38 0.84 21.66 33.94
C THR A 38 0.15 22.44 32.81
N ALA A 39 -1.17 22.30 32.60
CA ALA A 39 -2.29 22.96 33.30
C ALA A 39 -2.33 24.48 33.05
N VAL A 40 -3.28 24.93 32.22
CA VAL A 40 -3.68 26.35 32.09
C VAL A 40 -5.16 26.42 32.44
N ASP A 41 -5.44 27.14 33.52
CA ASP A 41 -6.78 27.52 33.97
C ASP A 41 -6.98 29.04 33.81
N ASN A 42 -8.25 29.40 33.75
CA ASN A 42 -8.86 30.67 33.37
C ASN A 42 -8.48 31.89 34.23
N LEU A 43 -8.72 33.09 33.67
CA LEU A 43 -9.35 34.18 34.41
C LEU A 43 -10.18 35.13 33.50
N GLN A 44 -11.43 35.32 33.90
CA GLN A 44 -12.39 36.40 33.58
C GLN A 44 -11.85 37.76 34.10
N THR A 45 -12.29 38.99 33.77
CA THR A 45 -13.56 39.65 33.34
C THR A 45 -13.17 41.13 33.02
N VAL A 46 -13.88 41.96 32.25
CA VAL A 46 -14.94 42.91 32.70
C VAL A 46 -15.43 43.74 31.47
N THR A 47 -16.70 43.52 31.12
CA THR A 47 -17.81 44.40 30.68
C THR A 47 -17.61 45.81 30.10
N GLU A 48 -18.35 46.11 29.02
CA GLU A 48 -19.18 47.32 28.85
C GLU A 48 -20.43 46.99 27.99
N THR A 49 -21.49 47.77 28.17
CA THR A 49 -22.93 47.49 27.98
C THR A 49 -23.55 48.42 26.93
N GLU A 50 -24.62 47.98 26.24
CA GLU A 50 -25.80 48.74 25.70
C GLU A 50 -26.50 47.86 24.61
N GLU A 51 -27.66 47.22 24.82
CA GLU A 51 -29.08 47.67 24.87
C GLU A 51 -29.88 47.51 23.54
N GLY A 52 -31.06 46.83 23.63
CA GLY A 52 -32.18 46.78 22.65
C GLY A 52 -32.49 45.39 22.05
N ALA A 53 -33.34 44.52 22.66
CA ALA A 53 -34.82 44.38 22.55
C ALA A 53 -35.34 44.02 21.12
N ALA A 54 -36.26 43.08 20.81
CA ALA A 54 -37.17 42.15 21.51
C ALA A 54 -37.62 41.07 20.46
N ALA A 55 -37.68 39.76 20.76
CA ALA A 55 -38.83 38.92 21.17
C ALA A 55 -39.95 38.70 20.12
N GLU A 56 -40.21 37.43 19.77
CA GLU A 56 -41.55 36.78 19.81
C GLU A 56 -41.50 35.28 19.39
N GLU A 57 -41.93 34.39 20.30
CA GLU A 57 -42.45 33.05 20.02
C GLU A 57 -44.00 33.13 19.90
N PRO A 58 -44.66 32.09 19.35
CA PRO A 58 -45.56 31.34 20.24
C PRO A 58 -45.64 29.81 20.00
N ALA A 59 -45.68 29.09 21.12
CA ALA A 59 -46.60 28.04 21.59
C ALA A 59 -47.43 27.14 20.61
N VAL A 60 -47.27 25.81 20.85
CA VAL A 60 -48.29 24.74 21.12
C VAL A 60 -49.34 24.38 20.05
N GLU A 61 -49.33 23.12 19.61
CA GLU A 61 -50.54 22.27 19.51
C GLU A 61 -50.21 20.75 19.55
N GLU A 62 -50.92 20.05 20.45
CA GLU A 62 -50.97 18.59 20.67
C GLU A 62 -52.16 18.00 19.88
N GLU A 63 -51.98 16.86 19.19
CA GLU A 63 -53.04 15.87 18.88
C GLU A 63 -52.37 14.51 18.62
N ARG A 64 -52.33 13.56 19.58
CA ARG A 64 -53.30 12.50 19.94
C ARG A 64 -53.66 11.46 18.85
N ARG A 65 -53.28 10.21 19.19
CA ARG A 65 -54.00 8.90 19.01
C ARG A 65 -54.02 8.29 17.59
N TRP A 66 -53.82 6.97 17.40
CA TRP A 66 -54.24 5.80 18.18
C TRP A 66 -53.27 4.59 18.07
N GLU A 67 -53.07 3.89 19.19
CA GLU A 67 -52.75 2.45 19.25
C GLU A 67 -54.07 1.67 19.27
N GLU A 68 -54.11 0.50 18.63
CA GLU A 68 -55.10 -0.54 18.94
C GLU A 68 -54.42 -1.91 19.09
N THR A 69 -54.68 -2.49 20.26
CA THR A 69 -54.32 -3.83 20.73
C THR A 69 -55.37 -4.86 20.34
N VAL A 70 -54.89 -6.05 19.95
CA VAL A 70 -55.37 -7.43 20.20
C VAL A 70 -56.88 -7.69 20.34
N VAL A 71 -57.37 -8.66 19.55
CA VAL A 71 -58.51 -9.52 19.91
C VAL A 71 -58.15 -10.98 19.65
N GLU A 72 -58.17 -11.79 20.72
CA GLU A 72 -58.34 -13.25 20.70
C GLU A 72 -59.85 -13.57 20.60
N GLU A 73 -60.22 -14.62 19.87
CA GLU A 73 -61.43 -15.39 20.15
C GLU A 73 -61.24 -16.86 19.76
N ALA A 74 -61.84 -17.74 20.56
CA ALA A 74 -61.53 -19.16 20.68
C ALA A 74 -62.60 -20.10 20.07
N THR A 75 -62.12 -21.23 19.54
CA THR A 75 -62.70 -22.61 19.50
C THR A 75 -64.06 -22.93 18.83
N ALA A 76 -64.03 -23.89 17.89
CA ALA A 76 -64.92 -25.07 17.84
C ALA A 76 -64.36 -26.19 16.91
N ASP A 77 -64.42 -27.44 17.39
CA ASP A 77 -63.85 -28.68 16.82
C ASP A 77 -64.56 -29.25 15.56
N LYS A 78 -63.83 -29.94 14.67
CA LYS A 78 -63.95 -31.42 14.42
C LYS A 78 -63.18 -31.98 13.19
N GLU A 79 -62.57 -33.13 13.45
CA GLU A 79 -62.35 -34.34 12.61
C GLU A 79 -61.20 -34.43 11.57
N ASP A 80 -60.13 -35.12 12.03
CA ASP A 80 -59.24 -36.10 11.38
C ASP A 80 -59.22 -36.27 9.85
N THR A 81 -58.06 -36.03 9.23
CA THR A 81 -57.42 -37.01 8.33
C THR A 81 -55.91 -36.76 8.20
N SER A 82 -55.14 -37.85 8.29
CA SER A 82 -53.68 -37.95 8.37
C SER A 82 -52.92 -37.84 7.02
N ALA A 83 -51.77 -37.13 7.01
CA ALA A 83 -50.47 -37.44 6.34
C ALA A 83 -49.73 -36.18 5.81
N PRO A 84 -48.41 -36.24 5.54
CA PRO A 84 -47.30 -36.50 6.45
C PRO A 84 -46.50 -35.21 6.73
N GLU A 85 -45.70 -35.26 7.79
CA GLU A 85 -44.85 -34.18 8.33
C GLU A 85 -44.04 -33.45 7.25
N THR A 86 -44.41 -32.19 7.01
CA THR A 86 -43.54 -31.25 6.32
C THR A 86 -42.46 -30.86 7.32
N VAL A 87 -41.25 -31.39 7.13
CA VAL A 87 -40.06 -30.91 7.83
C VAL A 87 -39.93 -29.42 7.53
N VAL A 88 -40.41 -28.60 8.47
CA VAL A 88 -40.08 -27.18 8.50
C VAL A 88 -38.58 -27.14 8.73
N GLN A 89 -37.83 -26.99 7.64
CA GLN A 89 -36.45 -26.56 7.72
C GLN A 89 -36.47 -25.25 8.49
N SER A 90 -36.05 -25.30 9.76
CA SER A 90 -35.74 -24.12 10.53
C SER A 90 -34.68 -23.36 9.74
N SER A 91 -35.09 -22.31 9.03
CA SER A 91 -34.15 -21.37 8.43
C SER A 91 -33.41 -20.73 9.59
N VAL A 92 -32.19 -21.22 9.84
CA VAL A 92 -31.23 -20.51 10.69
C VAL A 92 -31.20 -19.07 10.15
N PRO A 93 -31.47 -18.05 10.99
CA PRO A 93 -31.40 -16.67 10.52
C PRO A 93 -30.00 -16.46 9.96
N GLN A 94 -29.90 -16.19 8.65
CA GLN A 94 -28.59 -15.93 8.08
C GLN A 94 -28.01 -14.71 8.81
N PRO A 95 -26.77 -14.79 9.30
CA PRO A 95 -26.14 -13.66 9.95
C PRO A 95 -26.02 -12.52 8.94
N LYS A 96 -26.40 -11.30 9.36
CA LYS A 96 -26.32 -10.07 8.55
C LYS A 96 -24.90 -9.75 8.05
N ASP A 97 -23.89 -10.24 8.77
CA ASP A 97 -22.49 -10.12 8.38
C ASP A 97 -21.93 -11.53 8.22
N ASP A 98 -21.12 -11.74 7.18
CA ASP A 98 -20.47 -13.02 6.90
C ASP A 98 -18.94 -12.84 6.79
N PHE A 99 -18.17 -13.81 7.26
CA PHE A 99 -16.72 -13.82 7.16
C PHE A 99 -16.21 -15.17 6.67
N GLN A 100 -15.40 -15.15 5.62
CA GLN A 100 -14.83 -16.34 4.98
C GLN A 100 -13.32 -16.19 4.86
N GLU A 101 -12.58 -17.26 5.17
CA GLU A 101 -11.14 -17.33 5.02
C GLU A 101 -10.72 -18.51 4.13
N GLU A 102 -9.86 -18.23 3.15
CA GLU A 102 -9.41 -19.18 2.15
C GLU A 102 -7.88 -19.06 1.98
N LEU A 103 -7.18 -20.19 1.92
CA LEU A 103 -5.78 -20.26 1.52
C LEU A 103 -5.66 -21.19 0.32
N VAL A 104 -5.19 -20.66 -0.81
CA VAL A 104 -4.87 -21.45 -1.99
C VAL A 104 -3.35 -21.62 -2.07
N ILE A 105 -2.89 -22.87 -2.08
CA ILE A 105 -1.49 -23.23 -2.31
C ILE A 105 -1.39 -23.84 -3.69
N ARG A 106 -0.53 -23.27 -4.52
CA ARG A 106 -0.27 -23.75 -5.86
C ARG A 106 1.22 -24.07 -6.00
N PRO A 107 1.59 -25.35 -6.25
CA PRO A 107 2.91 -25.67 -6.73
C PRO A 107 3.11 -25.06 -8.13
N LEU A 108 4.21 -24.35 -8.36
CA LEU A 108 4.54 -23.74 -9.65
C LEU A 108 5.51 -24.63 -10.43
N HIS A 109 5.52 -24.46 -11.76
CA HIS A 109 6.41 -25.19 -12.66
C HIS A 109 7.90 -24.90 -12.42
N SER A 110 8.24 -23.71 -11.90
CA SER A 110 9.60 -23.40 -11.44
C SER A 110 10.01 -24.21 -10.19
N GLY A 111 9.06 -24.93 -9.61
CA GLY A 111 9.14 -25.59 -8.30
C GLY A 111 8.76 -24.65 -7.15
N ASP A 112 8.86 -23.34 -7.33
CA ASP A 112 8.41 -22.35 -6.33
C ASP A 112 6.98 -22.64 -5.86
N ILE A 113 6.64 -22.19 -4.65
CA ILE A 113 5.30 -22.41 -4.10
C ILE A 113 4.60 -21.07 -3.93
N TYR A 114 3.46 -20.95 -4.61
CA TYR A 114 2.59 -19.80 -4.51
C TYR A 114 1.52 -20.04 -3.46
N ALA A 115 1.44 -19.15 -2.46
CA ALA A 115 0.39 -19.12 -1.46
C ALA A 115 -0.45 -17.84 -1.63
N SER A 116 -1.76 -18.00 -1.79
CA SER A 116 -2.73 -16.90 -1.89
C SER A 116 -3.75 -17.01 -0.77
N PHE A 117 -3.66 -16.08 0.17
CA PHE A 117 -4.64 -15.90 1.24
C PHE A 117 -5.73 -14.94 0.75
N GLN A 118 -6.99 -15.31 0.97
CA GLN A 118 -8.15 -14.46 0.71
C GLN A 118 -9.05 -14.46 1.93
N PHE A 119 -9.34 -13.27 2.43
CA PHE A 119 -10.29 -13.05 3.51
C PHE A 119 -11.42 -12.18 2.96
N ARG A 120 -12.67 -12.62 3.08
CA ARG A 120 -13.85 -11.91 2.59
C ARG A 120 -14.76 -11.63 3.77
N THR A 121 -15.08 -10.35 3.97
CA THR A 121 -16.05 -9.91 4.97
C THR A 121 -17.20 -9.24 4.24
N LEU A 122 -18.41 -9.77 4.37
CA LEU A 122 -19.64 -9.18 3.87
C LEU A 122 -20.29 -8.36 4.97
N TRP A 123 -20.71 -7.16 4.62
CA TRP A 123 -21.39 -6.24 5.51
C TRP A 123 -22.70 -5.75 4.88
N GLU A 124 -23.83 -6.19 5.42
CA GLU A 124 -25.15 -5.83 4.94
C GLU A 124 -25.54 -4.42 5.41
N THR A 125 -25.30 -3.42 4.57
CA THR A 125 -25.68 -2.02 4.84
C THR A 125 -26.01 -1.25 3.56
N ASP A 126 -27.11 -0.50 3.61
CA ASP A 126 -27.53 0.42 2.55
C ASP A 126 -27.06 1.86 2.86
N PHE A 127 -25.84 2.21 2.46
CA PHE A 127 -25.36 3.60 2.58
C PHE A 127 -26.14 4.60 1.71
N MET A 128 -26.83 4.12 0.67
CA MET A 128 -27.63 4.95 -0.23
C MET A 128 -28.85 5.60 0.46
N ARG A 129 -29.25 5.12 1.65
CA ARG A 129 -30.40 5.64 2.41
C ARG A 129 -30.03 6.58 3.57
N GLY A 130 -28.78 7.02 3.68
CA GLY A 130 -28.39 8.12 4.59
C GLY A 130 -28.33 7.76 6.08
N ASN A 131 -28.52 6.50 6.48
CA ASN A 131 -28.33 6.08 7.86
C ASN A 131 -26.84 5.93 8.17
N LYS A 132 -26.28 6.90 8.89
CA LYS A 132 -24.92 6.85 9.46
C LYS A 132 -24.82 5.64 10.39
N VAL A 133 -24.10 4.62 9.97
CA VAL A 133 -24.06 3.32 10.67
C VAL A 133 -23.39 3.45 12.03
N SER A 134 -24.05 2.97 13.10
CA SER A 134 -23.55 3.05 14.48
C SER A 134 -22.86 1.76 14.96
N HIS A 135 -23.15 0.60 14.35
CA HIS A 135 -22.64 -0.70 14.82
C HIS A 135 -21.90 -1.47 13.72
N TYR A 136 -20.66 -1.85 14.06
CA TYR A 136 -19.78 -2.69 13.24
C TYR A 136 -19.58 -4.01 13.99
N ARG A 137 -19.95 -5.15 13.39
CA ARG A 137 -19.76 -6.48 14.00
C ARG A 137 -18.52 -7.17 13.45
N LEU A 138 -18.50 -7.52 12.17
CA LEU A 138 -17.32 -8.15 11.53
C LEU A 138 -16.49 -7.15 10.72
N PHE A 139 -17.15 -6.16 10.11
CA PHE A 139 -16.47 -5.16 9.29
C PHE A 139 -15.63 -4.19 10.15
N PRO A 140 -14.39 -3.86 9.77
CA PRO A 140 -13.54 -2.96 10.55
C PRO A 140 -14.08 -1.52 10.55
N LYS A 141 -14.36 -0.99 11.76
CA LYS A 141 -14.86 0.37 11.98
C LYS A 141 -14.01 1.45 11.29
N SER A 142 -12.68 1.32 11.31
CA SER A 142 -11.76 2.29 10.70
C SER A 142 -12.03 2.49 9.21
N LEU A 143 -12.22 1.41 8.45
CA LEU A 143 -12.54 1.49 7.02
C LEU A 143 -13.98 1.92 6.79
N GLY A 144 -14.92 1.46 7.63
CA GLY A 144 -16.32 1.85 7.50
C GLY A 144 -16.54 3.36 7.67
N GLN A 145 -15.81 3.97 8.61
CA GLN A 145 -15.83 5.42 8.81
C GLN A 145 -15.20 6.17 7.63
N VAL A 146 -14.13 5.65 7.04
CA VAL A 146 -13.50 6.25 5.85
C VAL A 146 -14.47 6.23 4.66
N ILE A 147 -15.09 5.09 4.37
CA ILE A 147 -16.04 4.95 3.26
C ILE A 147 -17.21 5.93 3.43
N SER A 148 -17.77 6.00 4.64
CA SER A 148 -18.90 6.89 4.94
C SER A 148 -18.51 8.37 4.91
N LYS A 149 -17.32 8.74 5.40
CA LYS A 149 -16.88 10.15 5.48
C LYS A 149 -16.55 10.73 4.12
N PHE A 150 -15.86 9.95 3.28
CA PHE A 150 -15.38 10.40 1.97
C PHE A 150 -16.31 9.98 0.82
N SER A 151 -17.51 9.46 1.14
CA SER A 151 -18.49 8.97 0.16
C SER A 151 -17.86 8.08 -0.92
N VAL A 152 -17.06 7.11 -0.48
CA VAL A 152 -16.36 6.20 -1.37
C VAL A 152 -17.34 5.13 -1.86
N ARG A 153 -17.33 4.86 -3.16
CA ARG A 153 -18.10 3.78 -3.79
C ARG A 153 -17.27 2.52 -3.94
N GLU A 154 -16.03 2.62 -4.39
CA GLU A 154 -15.10 1.49 -4.49
C GLU A 154 -13.71 1.96 -4.07
N LEU A 155 -13.01 1.13 -3.29
CA LEU A 155 -11.66 1.41 -2.81
C LEU A 155 -10.78 0.19 -3.08
N HIS A 156 -9.68 0.38 -3.79
CA HIS A 156 -8.74 -0.69 -4.05
C HIS A 156 -7.33 -0.19 -3.80
N ILE A 157 -6.66 -0.84 -2.85
CA ILE A 157 -5.28 -0.56 -2.51
C ILE A 157 -4.48 -1.86 -2.55
N SER A 158 -3.30 -1.81 -3.15
CA SER A 158 -2.34 -2.90 -3.09
C SER A 158 -0.95 -2.36 -2.81
N PHE A 159 -0.17 -3.16 -2.09
CA PHE A 159 1.24 -2.96 -1.85
C PHE A 159 1.96 -4.24 -2.26
N THR A 160 3.02 -4.11 -3.04
CA THR A 160 3.77 -5.26 -3.55
C THR A 160 5.27 -5.02 -3.48
N GLN A 161 6.00 -6.00 -3.00
CA GLN A 161 7.45 -6.07 -3.12
C GLN A 161 7.82 -7.15 -4.14
N GLY A 162 8.69 -6.78 -5.08
CA GLY A 162 9.02 -7.60 -6.24
C GLY A 162 8.03 -7.41 -7.38
N TYR A 163 8.21 -8.16 -8.46
CA TYR A 163 7.33 -8.16 -9.62
C TYR A 163 6.92 -9.59 -9.97
N TRP A 164 5.73 -9.75 -10.53
CA TRP A 164 5.22 -11.06 -10.87
C TRP A 164 5.88 -11.60 -12.14
N ARG A 165 6.64 -12.70 -12.02
CA ARG A 165 7.32 -13.35 -13.15
C ARG A 165 6.35 -14.27 -13.90
N THR A 166 5.52 -13.68 -14.75
CA THR A 166 4.46 -14.39 -15.49
C THR A 166 4.97 -15.61 -16.27
N MET A 167 6.18 -15.54 -16.84
CA MET A 167 6.79 -16.67 -17.57
C MET A 167 7.14 -17.87 -16.68
N GLN A 168 7.50 -17.64 -15.42
CA GLN A 168 7.88 -18.70 -14.47
C GLN A 168 6.70 -19.19 -13.64
N TRP A 169 5.83 -18.26 -13.21
CA TRP A 169 4.76 -18.52 -12.25
C TRP A 169 3.37 -18.63 -12.89
N GLY A 170 3.25 -18.36 -14.18
CA GLY A 170 1.97 -18.32 -14.90
C GLY A 170 1.14 -17.09 -14.53
N GLN A 171 -0.18 -17.17 -14.71
CA GLN A 171 -1.10 -16.07 -14.36
C GLN A 171 -1.46 -16.09 -12.87
N PRO A 172 -1.38 -14.95 -12.15
CA PRO A 172 -1.80 -14.87 -10.75
C PRO A 172 -3.33 -14.88 -10.63
N PHE A 173 -3.86 -15.36 -9.50
CA PHE A 173 -5.32 -15.30 -9.24
C PHE A 173 -5.81 -13.87 -9.14
N LEU A 174 -5.03 -13.02 -8.47
CA LEU A 174 -5.26 -11.60 -8.33
C LEU A 174 -3.96 -10.88 -8.66
N PRO A 175 -3.91 -10.14 -9.77
CA PRO A 175 -2.71 -9.43 -10.15
C PRO A 175 -2.52 -8.22 -9.24
N SER A 176 -1.30 -8.07 -8.72
CA SER A 176 -0.88 -6.89 -7.95
C SER A 176 0.38 -6.32 -8.59
N PRO A 177 0.40 -5.02 -8.92
CA PRO A 177 1.57 -4.39 -9.51
C PRO A 177 2.66 -4.12 -8.47
N PRO A 178 3.92 -3.91 -8.90
CA PRO A 178 5.02 -3.53 -8.02
C PRO A 178 4.83 -2.14 -7.41
N GLY A 179 5.21 -1.99 -6.13
CA GLY A 179 4.99 -0.75 -5.37
C GLY A 179 3.56 -0.65 -4.83
N ALA A 180 3.10 0.57 -4.59
CA ALA A 180 1.72 0.82 -4.16
C ALA A 180 0.83 1.24 -5.34
N GLU A 181 -0.34 0.64 -5.46
CA GLU A 181 -1.40 1.04 -6.39
C GLU A 181 -2.64 1.41 -5.58
N LEU A 182 -3.20 2.58 -5.84
CA LEU A 182 -4.44 3.05 -5.23
C LEU A 182 -5.39 3.54 -6.31
N TRP A 183 -6.60 3.00 -6.32
CA TRP A 183 -7.67 3.57 -7.13
C TRP A 183 -9.01 3.52 -6.42
N VAL A 184 -9.77 4.59 -6.64
CA VAL A 184 -10.97 4.89 -5.87
C VAL A 184 -12.02 5.45 -6.81
N TRP A 185 -13.23 4.92 -6.68
CA TRP A 185 -14.43 5.52 -7.26
C TRP A 185 -15.19 6.23 -6.15
N PHE A 186 -15.41 7.52 -6.32
CA PHE A 186 -16.27 8.30 -5.44
C PHE A 186 -17.75 8.16 -5.85
N GLN A 187 -18.65 8.44 -4.92
CA GLN A 187 -20.07 8.60 -5.22
C GLN A 187 -20.29 9.91 -5.99
N ASP A 188 -21.40 9.96 -6.73
CA ASP A 188 -21.87 11.13 -7.48
C ASP A 188 -22.23 12.33 -6.60
N SER A 189 -22.41 12.10 -5.29
CA SER A 189 -22.65 13.13 -4.28
C SER A 189 -21.44 14.03 -4.00
N VAL A 190 -20.22 13.63 -4.40
CA VAL A 190 -18.99 14.38 -4.11
C VAL A 190 -18.81 15.53 -5.11
N THR A 191 -18.75 16.76 -4.61
CA THR A 191 -18.55 17.95 -5.46
C THR A 191 -17.07 18.19 -5.78
N ASP A 192 -16.19 18.16 -4.77
CA ASP A 192 -14.74 18.32 -4.93
C ASP A 192 -14.01 16.97 -4.77
N VAL A 193 -13.81 16.29 -5.90
CA VAL A 193 -13.15 14.98 -5.96
C VAL A 193 -11.65 15.08 -5.67
N ASP A 194 -10.98 16.17 -6.08
CA ASP A 194 -9.52 16.29 -5.90
C ASP A 194 -9.15 16.65 -4.46
N GLY A 195 -9.94 17.51 -3.81
CA GLY A 195 -9.81 17.80 -2.38
C GLY A 195 -10.03 16.56 -1.52
N THR A 196 -11.15 15.85 -1.76
CA THR A 196 -11.47 14.61 -1.03
C THR A 196 -10.46 13.50 -1.29
N TRP A 197 -9.92 13.39 -2.51
CA TRP A 197 -8.82 12.46 -2.84
C TRP A 197 -7.57 12.72 -1.99
N LYS A 198 -7.14 13.98 -1.87
CA LYS A 198 -5.97 14.35 -1.05
C LYS A 198 -6.19 14.07 0.44
N GLU A 199 -7.38 14.32 0.96
CA GLU A 199 -7.69 13.99 2.35
C GLU A 199 -7.74 12.47 2.58
N LEU A 200 -8.32 11.73 1.64
CA LEU A 200 -8.41 10.28 1.70
C LEU A 200 -7.03 9.62 1.71
N THR A 201 -6.11 10.02 0.81
CA THR A 201 -4.75 9.46 0.75
C THR A 201 -3.97 9.69 2.04
N ASN A 202 -4.14 10.85 2.67
CA ASN A 202 -3.56 11.16 3.98
C ASN A 202 -4.11 10.27 5.11
N VAL A 203 -5.43 10.02 5.13
CA VAL A 203 -6.04 9.12 6.14
C VAL A 203 -5.62 7.67 5.92
N LEU A 204 -5.61 7.20 4.66
CA LEU A 204 -5.17 5.85 4.32
C LEU A 204 -3.69 5.61 4.64
N SER A 205 -2.85 6.64 4.47
CA SER A 205 -1.44 6.62 4.88
C SER A 205 -1.30 6.26 6.37
N GLY A 206 -2.09 6.88 7.24
CA GLY A 206 -2.11 6.59 8.67
C GLY A 206 -2.68 5.20 9.02
N ILE A 207 -3.72 4.74 8.30
CA ILE A 207 -4.33 3.42 8.56
C ILE A 207 -3.40 2.28 8.19
N PHE A 208 -2.71 2.37 7.05
CA PHE A 208 -1.85 1.31 6.53
C PHE A 208 -0.38 1.47 6.90
N CYS A 209 0.00 2.51 7.64
CA CYS A 209 1.40 2.88 7.92
C CYS A 209 2.25 2.95 6.63
N ALA A 210 1.71 3.60 5.61
CA ALA A 210 2.29 3.69 4.28
C ALA A 210 2.46 5.14 3.86
N SER A 211 3.39 5.43 2.95
CA SER A 211 3.68 6.79 2.48
C SER A 211 2.71 7.27 1.39
N LEU A 212 1.42 6.91 1.48
CA LEU A 212 0.38 7.31 0.52
C LEU A 212 0.12 8.82 0.50
N ASN A 213 0.58 9.54 1.51
CA ASN A 213 0.58 11.01 1.55
C ASN A 213 1.46 11.64 0.46
N PHE A 214 2.38 10.89 -0.17
CA PHE A 214 3.09 11.33 -1.37
C PHE A 214 2.25 11.22 -2.66
N ILE A 215 1.01 10.72 -2.59
CA ILE A 215 0.08 10.81 -3.71
C ILE A 215 -0.42 12.25 -3.81
N ASP A 216 -0.09 12.90 -4.91
CA ASP A 216 -0.42 14.27 -5.22
C ASP A 216 -0.94 14.38 -6.68
N SER A 217 -1.12 15.60 -7.18
CA SER A 217 -1.58 15.78 -8.56
C SER A 217 -0.56 15.29 -9.59
N THR A 218 0.73 15.18 -9.23
CA THR A 218 1.82 14.83 -10.15
C THR A 218 1.91 13.35 -10.48
N ASN A 219 1.31 12.49 -9.66
CA ASN A 219 1.21 11.04 -9.85
C ASN A 219 -0.24 10.51 -9.89
N THR A 220 -1.23 11.38 -9.79
CA THR A 220 -2.66 11.03 -9.94
C THR A 220 -3.11 11.21 -11.40
N VAL A 221 -3.83 10.21 -11.92
CA VAL A 221 -4.47 10.24 -13.23
C VAL A 221 -5.94 9.84 -13.15
N GLN A 222 -6.67 10.15 -14.22
CA GLN A 222 -8.07 9.82 -14.40
C GLN A 222 -8.25 8.97 -15.67
N PRO A 223 -8.11 7.62 -15.57
CA PRO A 223 -8.28 6.72 -16.72
C PRO A 223 -9.72 6.75 -17.24
N SER A 224 -9.88 6.81 -18.56
CA SER A 224 -11.18 6.93 -19.24
C SER A 224 -11.73 5.60 -19.76
N ALA A 225 -10.90 4.56 -19.87
CA ALA A 225 -11.35 3.27 -20.43
C ALA A 225 -10.82 2.05 -19.66
N SER A 226 -9.62 2.15 -19.09
CA SER A 226 -8.87 1.00 -18.55
C SER A 226 -9.51 0.39 -17.31
N PHE A 227 -10.15 1.22 -16.50
CA PHE A 227 -10.84 0.83 -15.27
C PHE A 227 -12.35 0.81 -15.50
N LYS A 228 -12.97 -0.26 -14.99
CA LYS A 228 -14.42 -0.34 -14.82
C LYS A 228 -14.68 -0.71 -13.36
N PRO A 229 -15.78 -0.26 -12.78
CA PRO A 229 -16.17 -0.68 -11.44
C PRO A 229 -16.22 -2.21 -11.36
N LEU A 230 -15.74 -2.77 -10.26
CA LEU A 230 -15.72 -4.22 -10.01
C LEU A 230 -16.94 -4.69 -9.22
N GLY A 231 -17.66 -3.77 -8.58
CA GLY A 231 -18.89 -4.01 -7.85
C GLY A 231 -20.13 -3.64 -8.65
N ILE A 232 -21.26 -3.54 -7.94
CA ILE A 232 -22.54 -3.14 -8.52
C ILE A 232 -22.48 -1.68 -8.97
N GLY A 233 -22.64 -1.49 -10.27
CA GLY A 233 -22.79 -0.16 -10.84
C GLY A 233 -22.32 -0.08 -12.27
N ASN A 234 -23.21 0.29 -13.19
CA ASN A 234 -22.82 0.74 -14.52
C ASN A 234 -22.36 2.20 -14.47
N VAL A 235 -21.35 2.49 -13.63
CA VAL A 235 -20.76 3.83 -13.57
C VAL A 235 -19.85 3.98 -14.78
N THR A 236 -20.29 4.80 -15.72
CA THR A 236 -19.52 5.22 -16.90
C THR A 236 -18.88 6.58 -16.69
N ASP A 237 -19.15 7.26 -15.57
CA ASP A 237 -18.61 8.59 -15.31
C ASP A 237 -17.23 8.50 -14.64
N HIS A 238 -16.19 8.54 -15.47
CA HIS A 238 -14.80 8.51 -15.04
C HIS A 238 -14.36 9.77 -14.27
N ARG A 239 -15.19 10.81 -14.15
CA ARG A 239 -14.87 12.02 -13.35
C ARG A 239 -14.70 11.72 -11.87
N PHE A 240 -15.36 10.69 -11.36
CA PHE A 240 -15.27 10.25 -9.98
C PHE A 240 -14.17 9.20 -9.74
N LEU A 241 -13.39 8.84 -10.77
CA LEU A 241 -12.28 7.92 -10.64
C LEU A 241 -10.98 8.69 -10.38
N ARG A 242 -10.23 8.25 -9.38
CA ARG A 242 -8.82 8.63 -9.20
C ARG A 242 -7.97 7.37 -9.14
N TYR A 243 -6.84 7.40 -9.83
CA TYR A 243 -5.85 6.33 -9.87
C TYR A 243 -4.47 6.93 -9.66
N ALA A 244 -3.67 6.35 -8.77
CA ALA A 244 -2.29 6.72 -8.57
C ALA A 244 -1.43 5.50 -8.27
N THR A 245 -0.14 5.63 -8.58
CA THR A 245 0.87 4.61 -8.28
C THR A 245 2.08 5.24 -7.62
N LEU A 246 2.65 4.53 -6.65
CA LEU A 246 3.91 4.87 -6.01
C LEU A 246 4.88 3.68 -6.16
N PRO A 247 5.71 3.66 -7.20
CA PRO A 247 6.60 2.53 -7.46
C PRO A 247 7.64 2.29 -6.37
N ARG A 248 7.99 3.33 -5.59
CA ARG A 248 8.96 3.25 -4.49
C ARG A 248 8.35 2.78 -3.17
N GLU A 249 7.02 2.85 -3.05
CA GLU A 249 6.32 2.43 -1.83
C GLU A 249 6.11 0.91 -1.88
N ILE A 250 7.09 0.17 -1.39
CA ILE A 250 7.03 -1.29 -1.27
C ILE A 250 6.28 -1.72 -0.02
N VAL A 251 5.94 -3.01 0.10
CA VAL A 251 5.41 -3.56 1.35
C VAL A 251 6.50 -3.53 2.41
N CYS A 252 6.20 -3.00 3.58
CA CYS A 252 7.05 -3.05 4.77
C CYS A 252 6.42 -3.90 5.87
N THR A 253 7.23 -4.35 6.83
CA THR A 253 6.77 -5.19 7.96
C THR A 253 5.71 -4.49 8.82
N GLU A 254 5.82 -3.16 8.86
CA GLU A 254 4.98 -2.22 9.55
C GLU A 254 3.56 -2.19 8.98
N ASN A 255 3.37 -2.46 7.69
CA ASN A 255 2.05 -2.48 7.05
C ASN A 255 1.27 -3.77 7.37
N LEU A 256 1.95 -4.88 7.63
CA LEU A 256 1.30 -6.18 7.88
C LEU A 256 0.48 -6.16 9.19
N THR A 257 0.96 -5.44 10.20
CA THR A 257 0.29 -5.33 11.50
C THR A 257 -1.08 -4.64 11.41
N PRO A 258 -1.22 -3.42 10.86
CA PRO A 258 -2.52 -2.80 10.65
C PRO A 258 -3.40 -3.59 9.68
N TRP A 259 -2.82 -4.20 8.65
CA TRP A 259 -3.58 -5.05 7.73
C TRP A 259 -4.23 -6.25 8.44
N LYS A 260 -3.49 -6.94 9.33
CA LYS A 260 -4.03 -8.04 10.15
C LYS A 260 -5.06 -7.57 11.18
N LYS A 261 -4.95 -6.34 11.68
CA LYS A 261 -5.93 -5.77 12.64
C LYS A 261 -7.32 -5.57 12.02
N LEU A 262 -7.43 -5.54 10.70
CA LEU A 262 -8.72 -5.44 10.00
C LEU A 262 -9.50 -6.76 10.01
N LEU A 263 -8.82 -7.89 10.24
CA LEU A 263 -9.44 -9.22 10.26
C LEU A 263 -10.21 -9.45 11.57
N PRO A 264 -11.42 -10.06 11.55
CA PRO A 264 -12.22 -10.29 12.76
C PRO A 264 -11.50 -11.08 13.86
N CYS A 265 -10.75 -12.12 13.49
CA CYS A 265 -9.95 -12.94 14.42
C CYS A 265 -8.52 -12.41 14.65
N GLY A 266 -8.16 -11.27 14.03
CA GLY A 266 -6.81 -10.72 14.06
C GLY A 266 -5.76 -11.75 13.67
N SER A 267 -4.72 -11.90 14.50
CA SER A 267 -3.67 -12.93 14.34
C SER A 267 -3.75 -14.05 15.38
N LYS A 268 -4.90 -14.22 16.04
CA LYS A 268 -5.06 -15.16 17.17
C LYS A 268 -5.52 -16.55 16.72
N ALA A 269 -6.42 -16.62 15.76
CA ALA A 269 -7.03 -17.86 15.26
C ALA A 269 -7.18 -17.83 13.73
N GLY A 270 -7.40 -19.00 13.12
CA GLY A 270 -7.61 -19.15 11.68
C GLY A 270 -6.34 -19.02 10.83
N LEU A 271 -6.52 -18.76 9.54
CA LEU A 271 -5.42 -18.70 8.56
C LEU A 271 -4.46 -17.54 8.83
N ALA A 272 -4.94 -16.48 9.46
CA ALA A 272 -4.14 -15.31 9.82
C ALA A 272 -2.98 -15.63 10.80
N VAL A 273 -3.03 -16.77 11.50
CA VAL A 273 -1.94 -17.25 12.38
C VAL A 273 -0.66 -17.54 11.60
N LEU A 274 -0.77 -17.93 10.33
CA LEU A 274 0.36 -18.20 9.44
C LEU A 274 1.10 -16.92 9.01
N LEU A 275 0.51 -15.74 9.21
CA LEU A 275 1.01 -14.46 8.69
C LEU A 275 2.07 -13.83 9.59
N LYS A 276 3.25 -14.48 9.64
CA LYS A 276 4.45 -13.97 10.31
C LYS A 276 5.34 -13.18 9.37
N SER A 277 5.74 -11.97 9.79
CA SER A 277 6.61 -11.10 9.00
C SER A 277 7.94 -11.78 8.65
N GLU A 278 8.63 -12.38 9.62
CA GLU A 278 9.96 -12.96 9.40
C GLU A 278 10.07 -13.82 8.14
N LYS A 279 9.14 -14.76 7.91
CA LYS A 279 9.18 -15.61 6.72
C LYS A 279 8.59 -14.97 5.47
N LEU A 280 7.56 -14.14 5.62
CA LEU A 280 6.88 -13.52 4.49
C LEU A 280 7.79 -12.55 3.73
N PHE A 281 8.62 -11.77 4.43
CA PHE A 281 9.48 -10.76 3.80
C PHE A 281 10.79 -11.31 3.23
N HIS A 282 11.12 -12.58 3.51
CA HIS A 282 12.22 -13.31 2.87
C HIS A 282 11.80 -14.05 1.59
N SER A 283 10.54 -13.93 1.18
CA SER A 283 10.02 -14.53 -0.04
C SER A 283 10.44 -13.77 -1.31
N SER A 284 10.40 -14.43 -2.47
CA SER A 284 10.76 -13.82 -3.76
C SER A 284 9.76 -12.78 -4.25
N PHE A 285 8.50 -12.93 -3.85
CA PHE A 285 7.42 -12.01 -4.15
C PHE A 285 6.42 -12.03 -3.01
N HIS A 286 5.98 -10.86 -2.59
CA HIS A 286 4.81 -10.76 -1.73
C HIS A 286 4.00 -9.49 -2.03
N SER A 287 2.68 -9.64 -2.01
CA SER A 287 1.75 -8.52 -2.09
C SER A 287 0.66 -8.66 -1.05
N GLN A 288 0.22 -7.52 -0.53
CA GLN A 288 -0.95 -7.40 0.32
C GLN A 288 -1.89 -6.37 -0.31
N ALA A 289 -3.19 -6.65 -0.28
CA ALA A 289 -4.18 -5.76 -0.84
C ALA A 289 -5.45 -5.72 0.00
N VAL A 290 -6.17 -4.63 -0.13
CA VAL A 290 -7.50 -4.41 0.43
C VAL A 290 -8.38 -3.87 -0.68
N HIS A 291 -9.50 -4.55 -0.91
CA HIS A 291 -10.48 -4.18 -1.90
C HIS A 291 -11.85 -4.07 -1.24
N ILE A 292 -12.56 -2.99 -1.54
CA ILE A 292 -13.87 -2.71 -1.00
C ILE A 292 -14.77 -2.35 -2.17
N ARG A 293 -15.84 -3.11 -2.34
CA ARG A 293 -16.80 -2.91 -3.42
C ARG A 293 -18.22 -3.30 -2.98
N PRO A 294 -19.26 -2.71 -3.60
CA PRO A 294 -20.63 -3.15 -3.41
C PRO A 294 -20.87 -4.45 -4.19
N VAL A 295 -21.52 -5.43 -3.57
CA VAL A 295 -21.90 -6.72 -4.16
C VAL A 295 -23.38 -7.01 -3.92
N CYS A 296 -23.99 -7.80 -4.81
CA CYS A 296 -25.39 -8.20 -4.65
C CYS A 296 -25.43 -9.33 -3.63
N GLN A 297 -26.29 -9.19 -2.61
CA GLN A 297 -26.52 -10.28 -1.67
C GLN A 297 -27.36 -11.39 -2.34
N ASP A 298 -28.41 -10.99 -3.04
CA ASP A 298 -29.28 -11.90 -3.78
C ASP A 298 -28.97 -11.92 -5.27
N TRP A 299 -29.29 -13.02 -5.95
CA TRP A 299 -29.25 -13.12 -7.42
C TRP A 299 -30.06 -12.01 -8.12
N GLN A 300 -31.17 -11.58 -7.49
CA GLN A 300 -32.02 -10.49 -8.01
C GLN A 300 -31.48 -9.08 -7.69
N CYS A 301 -30.40 -8.98 -6.93
CA CYS A 301 -29.75 -7.73 -6.51
C CYS A 301 -30.72 -6.70 -5.90
N LYS A 302 -31.68 -7.15 -5.08
CA LYS A 302 -32.64 -6.26 -4.38
C LYS A 302 -31.99 -5.56 -3.19
N THR A 303 -31.14 -6.27 -2.46
CA THR A 303 -30.32 -5.75 -1.37
C THR A 303 -28.87 -5.70 -1.78
N THR A 304 -28.19 -4.63 -1.36
CA THR A 304 -26.76 -4.44 -1.62
C THR A 304 -25.98 -4.64 -0.34
N SER A 305 -24.84 -5.30 -0.44
CA SER A 305 -23.91 -5.45 0.66
C SER A 305 -22.52 -5.01 0.24
N TRP A 306 -21.67 -4.72 1.23
CA TRP A 306 -20.28 -4.35 0.99
C TRP A 306 -19.37 -5.54 1.22
N GLU A 307 -18.54 -5.84 0.24
CA GLU A 307 -17.51 -6.85 0.35
C GLU A 307 -16.17 -6.16 0.63
N LEU A 308 -15.59 -6.45 1.79
CA LEU A 308 -14.18 -6.23 2.08
C LEU A 308 -13.40 -7.50 1.76
N ARG A 309 -12.59 -7.46 0.71
CA ARG A 309 -11.67 -8.52 0.33
C ARG A 309 -10.24 -8.11 0.67
N GLN A 310 -9.64 -8.80 1.62
CA GLN A 310 -8.23 -8.67 1.95
C GLN A 310 -7.47 -9.84 1.35
N THR A 311 -6.41 -9.57 0.59
CA THR A 311 -5.62 -10.63 -0.05
C THR A 311 -4.16 -10.50 0.27
N LEU A 312 -3.48 -11.63 0.49
CA LEU A 312 -2.05 -11.71 0.69
C LEU A 312 -1.48 -12.81 -0.19
N ASN A 313 -0.62 -12.45 -1.13
CA ASN A 313 -0.02 -13.35 -2.11
C ASN A 313 1.48 -13.45 -1.83
N VAL A 314 2.04 -14.66 -1.83
CA VAL A 314 3.45 -14.92 -1.50
C VAL A 314 3.99 -16.01 -2.40
N VAL A 315 5.20 -15.83 -2.92
CA VAL A 315 5.93 -16.87 -3.66
C VAL A 315 7.20 -17.23 -2.90
N PHE A 316 7.25 -18.45 -2.38
CA PHE A 316 8.41 -18.98 -1.68
C PHE A 316 9.36 -19.66 -2.66
N ASP A 317 10.63 -19.25 -2.63
CA ASP A 317 11.71 -19.86 -3.39
C ASP A 317 12.08 -21.23 -2.79
N LEU A 318 12.27 -22.21 -3.66
CA LEU A 318 12.78 -23.53 -3.30
C LEU A 318 14.29 -23.59 -3.14
N HIS A 319 15.04 -22.64 -3.70
CA HIS A 319 16.47 -22.77 -3.92
C HIS A 319 17.28 -22.52 -2.64
N THR A 320 17.17 -23.42 -1.65
CA THR A 320 18.21 -23.59 -0.64
C THR A 320 19.22 -24.60 -1.18
N PRO A 321 20.38 -24.17 -1.72
CA PRO A 321 21.38 -25.09 -2.25
C PRO A 321 21.89 -25.98 -1.10
N GLY A 322 21.59 -27.28 -1.15
CA GLY A 322 22.11 -28.28 -0.20
C GLY A 322 21.12 -29.31 0.33
N GLN A 323 19.81 -29.12 0.17
CA GLN A 323 18.80 -30.13 0.55
C GLN A 323 18.23 -30.80 -0.71
N GLY A 324 18.75 -31.98 -1.06
CA GLY A 324 18.28 -32.78 -2.21
C GLY A 324 16.86 -33.35 -2.09
N LYS A 325 16.02 -32.84 -1.18
CA LYS A 325 14.61 -33.20 -1.01
C LYS A 325 13.74 -31.96 -1.15
N LEU A 326 12.91 -31.95 -2.18
CA LEU A 326 11.89 -30.93 -2.46
C LEU A 326 10.67 -31.17 -1.56
N GLU A 327 10.82 -30.80 -0.29
CA GLU A 327 9.78 -30.91 0.72
C GLU A 327 9.37 -29.54 1.23
N TRP A 328 8.06 -29.31 1.19
CA TRP A 328 7.38 -28.15 1.71
C TRP A 328 6.53 -28.55 2.90
N SER A 329 6.41 -27.65 3.87
CA SER A 329 5.36 -27.74 4.88
C SER A 329 4.88 -26.35 5.30
N LEU A 330 3.68 -26.26 5.88
CA LEU A 330 3.20 -25.02 6.50
C LEU A 330 4.21 -24.48 7.51
N PHE A 331 4.80 -25.36 8.32
CA PHE A 331 5.83 -24.97 9.27
C PHE A 331 7.09 -24.41 8.60
N LYS A 332 7.57 -25.02 7.50
CA LYS A 332 8.77 -24.55 6.79
C LYS A 332 8.57 -23.17 6.15
N MET A 333 7.38 -22.93 5.58
CA MET A 333 7.03 -21.65 4.95
C MET A 333 6.70 -20.54 5.93
N PHE A 334 5.88 -20.83 6.95
CA PHE A 334 5.26 -19.80 7.79
C PHE A 334 5.78 -19.83 9.25
N SER A 335 6.67 -20.77 9.58
CA SER A 335 7.18 -21.00 10.94
C SER A 335 6.08 -21.19 11.99
N ARG A 336 4.93 -21.68 11.55
CA ARG A 336 3.74 -22.04 12.35
C ARG A 336 2.94 -23.14 11.67
N THR A 337 2.22 -23.89 12.49
CA THR A 337 1.19 -24.84 12.09
C THR A 337 -0.19 -24.28 12.49
N LEU A 338 -1.25 -24.82 11.90
CA LEU A 338 -2.62 -24.40 12.23
C LEU A 338 -3.17 -25.26 13.35
N THR A 339 -3.77 -24.65 14.37
CA THR A 339 -4.33 -25.36 15.53
C THR A 339 -5.85 -25.27 15.62
N GLU A 340 -6.43 -24.17 15.14
CA GLU A 340 -7.86 -23.89 15.18
C GLU A 340 -8.29 -23.00 14.01
N ALA A 341 -9.54 -23.13 13.58
CA ALA A 341 -10.18 -22.20 12.66
C ALA A 341 -10.58 -20.89 13.37
N CYS A 342 -10.80 -19.82 12.60
CA CYS A 342 -11.36 -18.59 13.16
C CYS A 342 -12.82 -18.84 13.62
N PRO A 343 -13.16 -18.64 14.92
CA PRO A 343 -14.50 -18.91 15.43
C PRO A 343 -15.58 -17.97 14.86
N LEU A 344 -15.18 -16.85 14.25
CA LEU A 344 -16.07 -15.89 13.61
C LEU A 344 -16.27 -16.17 12.11
N ALA A 345 -15.53 -17.12 11.53
CA ALA A 345 -15.63 -17.45 10.11
C ALA A 345 -16.74 -18.49 9.87
N SER A 346 -17.58 -18.24 8.87
CA SER A 346 -18.57 -19.22 8.40
C SER A 346 -17.92 -20.33 7.57
N SER A 347 -16.82 -20.01 6.87
CA SER A 347 -16.03 -20.94 6.08
C SER A 347 -14.55 -20.67 6.28
N SER A 348 -13.79 -21.73 6.57
CA SER A 348 -12.34 -21.68 6.74
C SER A 348 -11.70 -22.86 6.03
N LYS A 349 -11.12 -22.62 4.84
CA LYS A 349 -10.71 -23.70 3.93
C LYS A 349 -9.31 -23.49 3.35
N ILE A 350 -8.57 -24.59 3.19
CA ILE A 350 -7.31 -24.61 2.45
C ILE A 350 -7.52 -25.42 1.18
N TYR A 351 -7.11 -24.86 0.06
CA TYR A 351 -7.15 -25.45 -1.27
C TYR A 351 -5.72 -25.70 -1.74
N ILE A 352 -5.42 -26.91 -2.18
CA ILE A 352 -4.16 -27.22 -2.87
C ILE A 352 -4.46 -27.53 -4.32
N ASP A 353 -3.85 -26.79 -5.23
CA ASP A 353 -4.01 -26.98 -6.67
C ASP A 353 -3.32 -28.28 -7.11
N ILE A 354 -4.11 -29.26 -7.55
CA ILE A 354 -3.64 -30.57 -8.06
C ILE A 354 -3.95 -30.74 -9.54
N THR A 355 -4.27 -29.64 -10.24
CA THR A 355 -4.67 -29.67 -11.66
C THR A 355 -3.60 -30.27 -12.56
N ASP A 356 -2.33 -29.94 -12.29
CA ASP A 356 -1.19 -30.36 -13.11
C ASP A 356 -0.70 -31.79 -12.73
N ASP A 357 -1.26 -32.40 -11.67
CA ASP A 357 -0.93 -33.75 -11.20
C ASP A 357 -2.18 -34.58 -10.78
N PRO A 358 -3.07 -34.91 -11.72
CA PRO A 358 -4.31 -35.61 -11.41
C PRO A 358 -4.12 -37.05 -10.92
N GLN A 359 -2.94 -37.65 -11.17
CA GLN A 359 -2.59 -39.03 -10.76
C GLN A 359 -1.69 -39.08 -9.52
N GLY A 360 -1.25 -37.93 -8.97
CA GLY A 360 -0.35 -37.87 -7.81
C GLY A 360 1.06 -38.40 -8.08
N GLU A 361 1.50 -38.32 -9.34
CA GLU A 361 2.80 -38.80 -9.82
C GLU A 361 3.91 -37.76 -9.59
N GLN A 362 3.58 -36.47 -9.65
CA GLN A 362 4.54 -35.37 -9.51
C GLN A 362 4.79 -34.99 -8.06
N PHE A 363 3.75 -34.92 -7.23
CA PHE A 363 3.87 -34.60 -5.81
C PHE A 363 2.85 -35.32 -4.93
N GLU A 364 3.26 -35.61 -3.70
CA GLU A 364 2.43 -36.24 -2.69
C GLU A 364 2.04 -35.23 -1.63
N VAL A 365 0.75 -35.18 -1.32
CA VAL A 365 0.19 -34.31 -0.27
C VAL A 365 -0.13 -35.15 0.96
N SER A 366 0.31 -34.69 2.13
CA SER A 366 0.02 -35.32 3.42
C SER A 366 -0.46 -34.29 4.45
N PRO A 367 -1.50 -34.60 5.25
CA PRO A 367 -2.40 -35.76 5.16
C PRO A 367 -3.22 -35.77 3.86
N ALA A 368 -3.48 -36.94 3.29
CA ALA A 368 -4.34 -37.07 2.11
C ALA A 368 -5.81 -36.78 2.47
N THR A 369 -6.53 -36.12 1.56
CA THR A 369 -7.98 -35.86 1.69
C THR A 369 -8.71 -36.35 0.46
N HIS A 370 -9.93 -36.87 0.65
CA HIS A 370 -10.82 -37.27 -0.45
C HIS A 370 -11.69 -36.10 -0.92
N LEU A 371 -11.67 -34.96 -0.24
CA LEU A 371 -12.51 -33.81 -0.58
C LEU A 371 -11.87 -33.06 -1.76
N LEU A 372 -12.44 -33.26 -2.94
CA LEU A 372 -12.04 -32.61 -4.18
C LEU A 372 -13.06 -31.54 -4.57
N SER A 373 -12.58 -30.38 -4.97
CA SER A 373 -13.39 -29.30 -5.52
C SER A 373 -12.90 -28.95 -6.91
N GLN A 374 -13.84 -28.73 -7.83
CA GLN A 374 -13.54 -28.27 -9.17
C GLN A 374 -14.10 -26.87 -9.36
N ALA A 375 -13.27 -25.98 -9.86
CA ALA A 375 -13.66 -24.60 -10.14
C ALA A 375 -13.06 -24.14 -11.47
N MET A 376 -13.78 -23.27 -12.17
CA MET A 376 -13.22 -22.57 -13.33
C MET A 376 -12.50 -21.32 -12.84
N VAL A 377 -11.18 -21.28 -12.98
CA VAL A 377 -10.34 -20.16 -12.55
C VAL A 377 -9.64 -19.59 -13.76
N LEU A 378 -9.92 -18.32 -14.08
CA LEU A 378 -9.41 -17.66 -15.30
C LEU A 378 -9.70 -18.49 -16.57
N GLY A 379 -10.90 -19.08 -16.66
CA GLY A 379 -11.33 -19.88 -17.82
C GLY A 379 -10.79 -21.31 -17.86
N ASP A 380 -9.84 -21.67 -17.01
CA ASP A 380 -9.30 -23.04 -16.93
C ASP A 380 -10.02 -23.83 -15.84
N ARG A 381 -10.35 -25.09 -16.11
CA ARG A 381 -10.92 -26.01 -15.12
C ARG A 381 -9.80 -26.49 -14.21
N ARG A 382 -9.86 -26.11 -12.93
CA ARG A 382 -8.89 -26.51 -11.92
C ARG A 382 -9.50 -27.46 -10.91
N THR A 383 -8.69 -28.41 -10.47
CA THR A 383 -9.01 -29.38 -9.42
C THR A 383 -8.21 -29.05 -8.18
N PHE A 384 -8.91 -28.88 -7.06
CA PHE A 384 -8.32 -28.58 -5.76
C PHE A 384 -8.60 -29.71 -4.77
N SER A 385 -7.60 -30.10 -3.99
CA SER A 385 -7.81 -30.85 -2.76
C SER A 385 -8.11 -29.87 -1.63
N VAL A 386 -9.14 -30.17 -0.83
CA VAL A 386 -9.73 -29.23 0.12
C VAL A 386 -9.61 -29.75 1.54
N TYR A 387 -9.13 -28.87 2.43
CA TYR A 387 -9.07 -29.09 3.87
C TYR A 387 -9.98 -28.08 4.55
N ASP A 388 -11.06 -28.58 5.15
CA ASP A 388 -11.99 -27.75 5.90
C ASP A 388 -11.52 -27.65 7.35
N LEU A 389 -11.10 -26.45 7.76
CA LEU A 389 -10.58 -26.20 9.10
C LEU A 389 -11.69 -26.13 10.16
N THR A 390 -12.96 -26.04 9.75
CA THR A 390 -14.08 -26.10 10.71
C THR A 390 -14.28 -27.51 11.28
N GLN A 391 -13.77 -28.53 10.58
CA GLN A 391 -13.88 -29.92 10.99
C GLN A 391 -12.70 -30.32 11.89
N GLN A 392 -13.01 -30.85 13.08
CA GLN A 392 -11.99 -31.30 14.03
C GLN A 392 -11.10 -32.43 13.49
N ILE A 393 -11.64 -33.25 12.57
CA ILE A 393 -10.93 -34.37 11.93
C ILE A 393 -9.67 -33.86 11.19
N THR A 394 -9.74 -32.66 10.62
CA THR A 394 -8.66 -32.04 9.84
C THR A 394 -7.39 -31.82 10.67
N PHE A 395 -7.50 -31.56 11.98
CA PHE A 395 -6.34 -31.34 12.85
C PHE A 395 -5.73 -32.63 13.41
N GLY A 396 -6.33 -33.79 13.10
CA GLY A 396 -5.90 -35.10 13.58
C GLY A 396 -5.86 -35.21 15.12
N THR A 397 -5.15 -36.22 15.61
CA THR A 397 -5.00 -36.47 17.05
C THR A 397 -4.14 -35.44 17.77
N VAL A 398 -3.20 -34.82 17.04
CA VAL A 398 -2.22 -33.86 17.58
C VAL A 398 -2.80 -32.44 17.70
N ARG A 399 -4.03 -32.21 17.23
CA ARG A 399 -4.67 -30.88 17.17
C ARG A 399 -3.81 -29.82 16.48
N SER A 400 -3.05 -30.26 15.47
CA SER A 400 -2.20 -29.38 14.68
C SER A 400 -2.14 -29.88 13.25
N LEU A 401 -2.56 -29.03 12.31
CA LEU A 401 -2.44 -29.29 10.89
C LEU A 401 -1.12 -28.72 10.38
N ASN A 402 -0.25 -29.61 9.94
CA ASN A 402 0.94 -29.28 9.16
C ASN A 402 0.86 -29.99 7.82
N LEU A 403 0.33 -29.31 6.82
CA LEU A 403 0.31 -29.84 5.46
C LEU A 403 1.76 -29.98 4.98
N LEU A 404 2.07 -31.10 4.31
CA LEU A 404 3.34 -31.39 3.67
C LEU A 404 3.10 -31.82 2.21
N ILE A 405 3.93 -31.32 1.31
CA ILE A 405 3.94 -31.51 -0.14
C ILE A 405 5.35 -31.97 -0.44
N ARG A 406 5.47 -33.19 -0.97
CA ARG A 406 6.73 -33.82 -1.30
C ARG A 406 6.76 -34.10 -2.78
N TRP A 407 7.69 -33.49 -3.49
CA TRP A 407 7.87 -33.74 -4.92
C TRP A 407 8.56 -35.08 -5.16
N LYS A 408 8.05 -35.84 -6.12
CA LYS A 408 8.58 -37.13 -6.57
C LYS A 408 9.48 -37.00 -7.81
N SER A 409 9.19 -36.03 -8.67
CA SER A 409 9.97 -35.70 -9.87
C SER A 409 10.12 -34.19 -10.03
N SER A 410 11.23 -33.75 -10.62
CA SER A 410 11.50 -32.35 -11.00
C SER A 410 11.34 -32.09 -12.49
N GLU A 411 10.96 -33.10 -13.28
CA GLU A 411 10.75 -32.97 -14.72
C GLU A 411 9.30 -32.54 -14.99
N GLY A 412 9.11 -31.24 -15.18
CA GLY A 412 7.85 -30.65 -15.65
C GLY A 412 8.12 -29.70 -16.81
N ASP A 413 7.40 -29.86 -17.91
CA ASP A 413 7.46 -28.91 -19.02
C ASP A 413 6.86 -27.56 -18.58
N MET A 414 7.63 -26.49 -18.71
CA MET A 414 7.17 -25.15 -18.37
C MET A 414 6.12 -24.68 -19.39
N LEU A 415 4.85 -24.72 -19.00
CA LEU A 415 3.76 -24.17 -19.82
C LEU A 415 3.94 -22.65 -19.94
N ARG A 416 4.11 -22.18 -21.19
CA ARG A 416 4.17 -20.74 -21.46
C ARG A 416 2.83 -20.09 -21.12
N PRO A 417 2.81 -18.98 -20.38
CA PRO A 417 1.57 -18.28 -20.07
C PRO A 417 0.91 -17.77 -21.36
N LEU A 418 -0.43 -17.72 -21.38
CA LEU A 418 -1.21 -17.26 -22.53
C LEU A 418 -0.80 -15.85 -22.99
N LEU A 419 -0.64 -14.96 -22.02
CA LEU A 419 -0.24 -13.57 -22.20
C LEU A 419 0.93 -13.26 -21.27
N HIS A 420 1.85 -12.44 -21.74
CA HIS A 420 2.99 -11.94 -20.96
C HIS A 420 3.36 -10.55 -21.46
N ALA A 421 4.01 -9.74 -20.63
CA ALA A 421 4.56 -8.48 -21.09
C ALA A 421 5.83 -8.08 -20.36
N GLU A 422 6.62 -7.29 -21.05
CA GLU A 422 7.90 -6.79 -20.61
C GLU A 422 8.01 -5.31 -20.96
N ARG A 423 8.81 -4.59 -20.19
CA ARG A 423 9.02 -3.17 -20.40
C ARG A 423 10.47 -2.84 -20.09
N TYR A 424 11.13 -2.11 -20.97
CA TYR A 424 12.50 -1.65 -20.76
C TYR A 424 12.71 -0.26 -21.36
N VAL A 425 13.79 0.38 -20.92
CA VAL A 425 14.23 1.69 -21.41
C VAL A 425 15.45 1.48 -22.29
N ALA A 426 15.42 2.07 -23.47
CA ALA A 426 16.54 2.12 -24.41
C ALA A 426 17.02 3.55 -24.63
N GLY A 427 18.17 3.71 -25.29
CA GLY A 427 18.78 4.99 -25.60
C GLY A 427 20.08 5.25 -24.85
N TYR A 428 20.90 6.15 -25.39
CA TYR A 428 22.20 6.51 -24.87
C TYR A 428 22.22 7.96 -24.39
N GLY A 429 23.03 8.22 -23.36
CA GLY A 429 23.17 9.56 -22.78
C GLY A 429 22.06 9.95 -21.81
N LEU A 430 22.11 11.21 -21.35
CA LEU A 430 21.25 11.77 -20.30
C LEU A 430 20.17 12.73 -20.84
N GLN A 431 20.04 12.86 -22.16
CA GLN A 431 19.06 13.77 -22.78
C GLN A 431 17.83 13.02 -23.28
N THR A 432 18.00 12.10 -24.23
CA THR A 432 16.91 11.37 -24.88
C THR A 432 16.94 9.87 -24.54
N GLY A 433 15.78 9.23 -24.62
CA GLY A 433 15.62 7.79 -24.43
C GLY A 433 14.35 7.29 -25.10
N GLU A 434 14.14 5.99 -25.07
CA GLU A 434 12.98 5.31 -25.65
C GLU A 434 12.39 4.34 -24.63
N ILE A 435 11.06 4.29 -24.54
CA ILE A 435 10.36 3.29 -23.73
C ILE A 435 9.81 2.23 -24.67
N HIS A 436 10.20 0.98 -24.45
CA HIS A 436 9.69 -0.17 -25.18
C HIS A 436 8.77 -0.97 -24.26
N THR A 437 7.56 -1.24 -24.75
CA THR A 437 6.60 -2.13 -24.08
C THR A 437 6.26 -3.28 -25.01
N LEU A 438 6.64 -4.49 -24.63
CA LEU A 438 6.45 -5.72 -25.39
C LEU A 438 5.27 -6.49 -24.80
N MET A 439 4.29 -6.84 -25.64
CA MET A 439 3.14 -7.65 -25.27
C MET A 439 3.13 -8.95 -26.09
N TYR A 440 3.19 -10.08 -25.40
CA TYR A 440 3.26 -11.41 -25.99
C TYR A 440 1.88 -12.07 -25.96
N ASN A 441 1.46 -12.59 -27.10
CA ASN A 441 0.31 -13.48 -27.23
C ASN A 441 0.78 -14.86 -27.68
N ASN A 442 0.79 -15.81 -26.75
CA ASN A 442 1.22 -17.18 -27.01
C ASN A 442 0.07 -18.09 -27.48
N HIS A 443 -1.14 -17.57 -27.68
CA HIS A 443 -2.24 -18.35 -28.21
C HIS A 443 -2.00 -18.69 -29.69
N PRO A 444 -2.14 -19.96 -30.12
CA PRO A 444 -1.81 -20.39 -31.48
C PRO A 444 -2.69 -19.75 -32.58
N TYR A 445 -4.00 -19.54 -32.32
CA TYR A 445 -4.95 -19.09 -33.36
C TYR A 445 -5.77 -17.82 -33.04
N ARG A 446 -5.91 -17.42 -31.77
CA ARG A 446 -6.78 -16.34 -31.33
C ARG A 446 -6.02 -15.04 -31.15
N SER A 447 -6.56 -13.96 -31.71
CA SER A 447 -6.12 -12.61 -31.39
C SER A 447 -6.91 -12.05 -30.21
N PHE A 448 -6.26 -11.20 -29.42
CA PHE A 448 -6.88 -10.58 -28.24
C PHE A 448 -6.87 -9.06 -28.39
N PRO A 449 -8.04 -8.39 -28.27
CA PRO A 449 -8.07 -6.94 -28.11
C PRO A 449 -7.59 -6.60 -26.69
N VAL A 450 -6.60 -5.73 -26.61
CA VAL A 450 -5.93 -5.37 -25.37
C VAL A 450 -5.93 -3.87 -25.18
N LEU A 451 -6.40 -3.42 -24.02
CA LEU A 451 -6.38 -2.01 -23.65
C LEU A 451 -5.15 -1.75 -22.78
N LEU A 452 -4.17 -1.05 -23.35
CA LEU A 452 -2.96 -0.61 -22.66
C LEU A 452 -3.25 0.69 -21.90
N LEU A 453 -2.74 0.75 -20.67
CA LEU A 453 -2.65 1.93 -19.81
C LEU A 453 -1.19 2.17 -19.45
N ASP A 454 -0.68 3.36 -19.74
CA ASP A 454 0.64 3.80 -19.30
C ASP A 454 0.54 5.19 -18.66
N SER A 455 1.15 5.34 -17.48
CA SER A 455 1.22 6.59 -16.73
C SER A 455 2.68 6.96 -16.53
N VAL A 456 3.16 7.93 -17.30
CA VAL A 456 4.57 8.34 -17.30
C VAL A 456 4.72 9.69 -16.58
N PRO A 457 5.60 9.81 -15.56
CA PRO A 457 5.80 11.04 -14.82
C PRO A 457 6.21 12.23 -15.70
N TRP A 458 5.89 13.44 -15.25
CA TRP A 458 6.13 14.70 -15.99
C TRP A 458 7.61 14.97 -16.29
N TYR A 459 8.54 14.39 -15.52
CA TYR A 459 9.97 14.55 -15.74
C TYR A 459 10.50 13.74 -16.94
N LEU A 460 9.67 12.89 -17.55
CA LEU A 460 9.94 12.26 -18.84
C LEU A 460 8.97 12.83 -19.87
N ARG A 461 9.46 13.72 -20.72
CA ARG A 461 8.65 14.40 -21.73
C ARG A 461 8.49 13.49 -22.94
N LEU A 462 7.30 12.91 -23.09
CA LEU A 462 7.02 11.97 -24.18
C LEU A 462 6.80 12.70 -25.52
N TYR A 463 7.46 12.20 -26.58
CA TYR A 463 7.24 12.63 -27.95
C TYR A 463 6.23 11.75 -28.65
N ILE A 464 4.94 12.08 -28.49
CA ILE A 464 3.84 11.25 -29.00
C ILE A 464 3.87 11.05 -30.53
N HIS A 465 4.49 11.97 -31.28
CA HIS A 465 4.66 11.83 -32.73
C HIS A 465 5.62 10.69 -33.12
N THR A 466 6.40 10.18 -32.17
CA THR A 466 7.31 9.03 -32.35
C THR A 466 6.67 7.71 -31.91
N LEU A 467 5.40 7.72 -31.45
CA LEU A 467 4.69 6.52 -31.06
C LEU A 467 4.58 5.57 -32.26
N THR A 468 5.21 4.39 -32.15
CA THR A 468 5.04 3.31 -33.12
C THR A 468 4.53 2.07 -32.43
N VAL A 469 3.60 1.38 -33.10
CA VAL A 469 3.02 0.12 -32.62
C VAL A 469 3.22 -0.90 -33.72
N THR A 470 4.05 -1.90 -33.46
CA THR A 470 4.39 -2.92 -34.47
C THR A 470 4.05 -4.31 -33.96
N SER A 471 3.50 -5.16 -34.83
CA SER A 471 3.24 -6.57 -34.55
C SER A 471 3.79 -7.41 -35.70
N LYS A 472 4.63 -8.40 -35.40
CA LYS A 472 5.30 -9.24 -36.43
C LYS A 472 6.01 -8.40 -37.52
N GLY A 473 6.63 -7.29 -37.14
CA GLY A 473 7.32 -6.37 -38.06
C GLY A 473 6.40 -5.57 -38.99
N LYS A 474 5.08 -5.57 -38.75
CA LYS A 474 4.10 -4.75 -39.49
C LYS A 474 3.48 -3.71 -38.56
N ASP A 475 3.11 -2.56 -39.12
CA ASP A 475 2.38 -1.52 -38.40
C ASP A 475 1.01 -2.05 -37.93
N ASN A 476 0.73 -1.88 -36.63
CA ASN A 476 -0.51 -2.32 -35.99
C ASN A 476 -1.23 -1.10 -35.43
N LYS A 477 -2.14 -0.54 -36.22
CA LYS A 477 -2.84 0.68 -35.88
C LYS A 477 -3.82 0.44 -34.72
N PRO A 478 -3.68 1.17 -33.59
CA PRO A 478 -4.61 1.07 -32.48
C PRO A 478 -6.01 1.54 -32.90
N SER A 479 -7.03 0.84 -32.42
CA SER A 479 -8.44 1.18 -32.71
C SER A 479 -8.94 2.37 -31.90
N TYR A 480 -8.30 2.65 -30.77
CA TYR A 480 -8.62 3.75 -29.86
C TYR A 480 -7.32 4.25 -29.24
N ILE A 481 -7.16 5.57 -29.15
CA ILE A 481 -6.07 6.23 -28.43
C ILE A 481 -6.66 7.40 -27.64
N HIS A 482 -6.38 7.44 -26.35
CA HIS A 482 -6.60 8.59 -25.50
C HIS A 482 -5.27 8.98 -24.85
N TYR A 483 -4.84 10.21 -25.10
CA TYR A 483 -3.59 10.73 -24.59
C TYR A 483 -3.82 12.06 -23.88
N GLN A 484 -3.37 12.13 -22.63
CA GLN A 484 -3.31 13.36 -21.86
C GLN A 484 -1.84 13.74 -21.66
N PRO A 485 -1.38 14.89 -22.18
CA PRO A 485 -0.01 15.33 -22.00
C PRO A 485 0.26 15.78 -20.56
N SER A 486 1.47 15.48 -20.07
CA SER A 486 1.95 15.95 -18.78
C SER A 486 2.05 17.47 -18.74
N LYS A 487 2.13 17.99 -17.52
CA LYS A 487 2.53 19.36 -17.24
C LYS A 487 3.55 19.32 -16.12
N ASP A 488 4.70 19.94 -16.34
CA ASP A 488 5.81 19.97 -15.39
C ASP A 488 5.32 20.29 -13.97
N ARG A 489 5.58 19.38 -13.01
CA ARG A 489 5.21 19.50 -11.57
C ARG A 489 3.71 19.59 -11.28
N VAL A 490 2.84 19.34 -12.25
CA VAL A 490 1.38 19.43 -12.05
C VAL A 490 0.71 18.09 -12.26
N ARG A 491 1.00 17.40 -13.38
CA ARG A 491 0.36 16.12 -13.71
C ARG A 491 1.23 15.25 -14.63
N PRO A 492 1.09 13.91 -14.60
CA PRO A 492 1.84 13.00 -15.45
C PRO A 492 1.21 12.89 -16.85
N HIS A 493 1.88 12.18 -17.75
CA HIS A 493 1.33 11.73 -19.02
C HIS A 493 0.42 10.52 -18.78
N LEU A 494 -0.75 10.50 -19.41
CA LEU A 494 -1.65 9.35 -19.45
C LEU A 494 -1.81 8.90 -20.90
N LEU A 495 -1.51 7.64 -21.18
CA LEU A 495 -1.73 7.01 -22.48
C LEU A 495 -2.65 5.80 -22.28
N GLU A 496 -3.80 5.80 -22.94
CA GLU A 496 -4.68 4.65 -23.07
C GLU A 496 -4.82 4.30 -24.55
N MET A 497 -4.62 3.04 -24.92
CA MET A 497 -4.85 2.62 -26.31
C MET A 497 -5.31 1.18 -26.44
N LEU A 498 -6.22 0.96 -27.40
CA LEU A 498 -6.75 -0.36 -27.73
C LEU A 498 -5.98 -0.94 -28.91
N VAL A 499 -5.18 -1.96 -28.64
CA VAL A 499 -4.31 -2.63 -29.62
C VAL A 499 -4.76 -4.09 -29.77
N GLN A 500 -4.80 -4.59 -31.00
CA GLN A 500 -5.08 -6.01 -31.24
C GLN A 500 -3.78 -6.80 -31.16
N LEU A 501 -3.68 -7.81 -30.30
CA LEU A 501 -2.54 -8.73 -30.25
C LEU A 501 -2.78 -9.92 -31.18
N PRO A 502 -2.07 -10.06 -32.32
CA PRO A 502 -2.22 -11.22 -33.21
C PRO A 502 -1.83 -12.54 -32.52
N PRO A 503 -2.33 -13.69 -33.00
CA PRO A 503 -1.95 -14.99 -32.45
C PRO A 503 -0.46 -15.30 -32.65
N ASN A 504 0.14 -15.98 -31.67
CA ASN A 504 1.55 -16.35 -31.62
C ASN A 504 2.45 -15.21 -32.11
N SER A 505 2.37 -14.07 -31.41
CA SER A 505 3.02 -12.83 -31.83
C SER A 505 3.48 -11.99 -30.65
N VAL A 506 4.41 -11.09 -30.95
CA VAL A 506 4.84 -10.00 -30.06
C VAL A 506 4.39 -8.70 -30.69
N THR A 507 3.75 -7.86 -29.89
CA THR A 507 3.40 -6.48 -30.25
C THR A 507 4.25 -5.54 -29.42
N GLU A 508 5.00 -4.70 -30.10
CA GLU A 508 5.91 -3.73 -29.52
C GLU A 508 5.33 -2.33 -29.65
N VAL A 509 5.28 -1.62 -28.53
CA VAL A 509 4.92 -0.20 -28.44
C VAL A 509 6.17 0.57 -28.06
N THR A 510 6.57 1.52 -28.89
CA THR A 510 7.74 2.37 -28.64
C THR A 510 7.36 3.84 -28.64
N VAL A 511 7.94 4.60 -27.70
CA VAL A 511 7.79 6.06 -27.61
C VAL A 511 9.12 6.67 -27.16
N GLN A 512 9.59 7.69 -27.88
CA GLN A 512 10.76 8.47 -27.47
C GLN A 512 10.40 9.49 -26.40
N PHE A 513 11.34 9.76 -25.50
CA PHE A 513 11.20 10.76 -24.45
C PHE A 513 12.47 11.58 -24.24
N GLU A 514 12.30 12.77 -23.69
CA GLU A 514 13.37 13.62 -23.19
C GLU A 514 13.33 13.67 -21.66
N ARG A 515 14.50 13.68 -21.02
CA ARG A 515 14.65 13.81 -19.57
C ARG A 515 14.63 15.28 -19.18
N ALA A 516 13.72 15.65 -18.27
CA ALA A 516 13.67 16.99 -17.73
C ALA A 516 14.83 17.27 -16.76
N LEU A 517 15.28 18.53 -16.72
CA LEU A 517 16.20 19.02 -15.69
C LEU A 517 15.41 19.29 -14.40
N LEU A 518 15.73 18.55 -13.35
CA LEU A 518 15.12 18.72 -12.04
C LEU A 518 15.89 19.76 -11.21
N LYS A 519 15.20 20.37 -10.24
CA LYS A 519 15.85 21.16 -9.21
C LYS A 519 16.58 20.24 -8.23
N TRP A 520 17.64 20.74 -7.59
CA TRP A 520 18.40 19.93 -6.62
C TRP A 520 17.53 19.37 -5.48
N THR A 521 16.49 20.10 -5.06
CA THR A 521 15.52 19.68 -4.04
C THR A 521 14.53 18.61 -4.49
N GLU A 522 14.43 18.36 -5.80
CA GLU A 522 13.52 17.37 -6.40
C GLU A 522 14.17 15.98 -6.51
N TYR A 523 15.49 15.89 -6.28
CA TYR A 523 16.17 14.61 -6.23
C TYR A 523 15.89 13.87 -4.94
N THR A 524 15.83 12.55 -5.06
CA THR A 524 15.81 11.65 -3.93
C THR A 524 17.14 11.70 -3.17
N PRO A 525 17.18 11.35 -1.87
CA PRO A 525 18.42 11.39 -1.07
C PRO A 525 19.60 10.63 -1.68
N ASP A 526 19.32 9.60 -2.49
CA ASP A 526 20.28 8.98 -3.40
C ASP A 526 19.90 9.29 -4.86
N PRO A 527 20.54 10.30 -5.48
CA PRO A 527 20.33 10.67 -6.89
C PRO A 527 20.90 9.65 -7.88
N ASN A 528 21.91 8.87 -7.48
CA ASN A 528 22.63 7.95 -8.37
C ASN A 528 21.87 6.65 -8.59
N HIS A 529 20.96 6.30 -7.69
CA HIS A 529 20.04 5.18 -7.85
C HIS A 529 19.11 5.34 -9.06
N GLY A 530 18.74 6.58 -9.40
CA GLY A 530 17.80 6.88 -10.47
C GLY A 530 16.34 6.93 -10.01
N PHE A 531 15.45 7.23 -10.96
CA PHE A 531 14.03 7.47 -10.72
C PHE A 531 13.19 6.30 -11.22
N TYR A 532 12.28 5.83 -10.38
CA TYR A 532 11.32 4.81 -10.80
C TYR A 532 10.19 5.42 -11.62
N VAL A 533 9.88 4.78 -12.73
CA VAL A 533 8.65 5.00 -13.51
C VAL A 533 7.72 3.84 -13.20
N GLY A 534 6.42 4.14 -13.09
CA GLY A 534 5.41 3.11 -12.85
C GLY A 534 5.42 2.01 -13.91
N TYR A 535 4.69 0.94 -13.63
CA TYR A 535 4.43 -0.13 -14.60
C TYR A 535 3.45 0.35 -15.68
N ALA A 536 3.43 -0.34 -16.82
CA ALA A 536 2.31 -0.30 -17.74
C ALA A 536 1.36 -1.46 -17.38
N ALA A 537 0.06 -1.23 -17.52
CA ALA A 537 -0.96 -2.24 -17.29
C ALA A 537 -1.72 -2.49 -18.58
N PHE A 538 -2.07 -3.74 -18.86
CA PHE A 538 -2.98 -4.01 -19.95
C PHE A 538 -4.08 -4.96 -19.53
N ARG A 539 -5.27 -4.66 -20.04
CA ARG A 539 -6.51 -5.36 -19.72
C ARG A 539 -6.98 -6.12 -20.95
N VAL A 540 -7.30 -7.40 -20.74
CA VAL A 540 -7.82 -8.30 -21.76
C VAL A 540 -9.16 -8.87 -21.31
N VAL A 541 -10.12 -8.92 -22.23
CA VAL A 541 -11.39 -9.59 -22.00
C VAL A 541 -11.31 -10.98 -22.62
N LEU A 542 -11.31 -12.00 -21.78
CA LEU A 542 -11.25 -13.39 -22.20
C LEU A 542 -12.65 -13.98 -22.07
N LYS A 543 -13.15 -14.59 -23.14
CA LYS A 543 -14.40 -15.35 -23.12
C LYS A 543 -14.05 -16.78 -22.69
N ALA A 544 -14.57 -17.22 -21.53
CA ALA A 544 -14.55 -18.63 -21.18
C ALA A 544 -15.54 -19.41 -22.06
N VAL A 545 -15.25 -20.69 -22.32
CA VAL A 545 -16.17 -21.59 -23.02
C VAL A 545 -17.24 -22.02 -22.00
N PRO A 546 -18.53 -21.70 -22.23
CA PRO A 546 -19.58 -22.08 -21.28
C PRO A 546 -19.83 -23.58 -21.39
N ILE A 547 -19.58 -24.33 -20.31
CA ILE A 547 -20.03 -25.72 -20.19
C ILE A 547 -21.41 -25.79 -19.50
N GLU A 548 -21.83 -24.75 -18.78
CA GLU A 548 -23.21 -24.58 -18.30
C GLU A 548 -23.58 -23.09 -18.39
N LYS A 549 -24.89 -22.77 -18.40
CA LYS A 549 -25.50 -21.45 -18.72
C LYS A 549 -25.04 -20.28 -17.82
N GLN A 550 -23.79 -19.88 -17.90
CA GLN A 550 -23.26 -18.61 -17.41
C GLN A 550 -22.35 -18.02 -18.48
N GLU A 551 -22.77 -16.89 -19.04
CA GLU A 551 -21.87 -16.02 -19.80
C GLU A 551 -20.73 -15.58 -18.89
N SER A 552 -19.52 -16.07 -19.11
CA SER A 552 -18.38 -15.78 -18.24
C SER A 552 -17.22 -15.20 -19.04
N SER A 553 -17.43 -14.01 -19.62
CA SER A 553 -16.28 -13.17 -19.98
C SER A 553 -15.63 -12.68 -18.69
N TYR A 554 -14.35 -12.98 -18.49
CA TYR A 554 -13.59 -12.48 -17.35
C TYR A 554 -12.52 -11.48 -17.81
N PHE A 555 -12.16 -10.57 -16.91
CA PHE A 555 -11.11 -9.60 -17.15
C PHE A 555 -9.79 -10.13 -16.60
N MET A 556 -8.79 -10.20 -17.45
CA MET A 556 -7.41 -10.44 -17.04
C MET A 556 -6.65 -9.12 -17.11
N ARG A 557 -5.88 -8.81 -16.07
CA ARG A 557 -4.96 -7.68 -16.05
C ARG A 557 -3.56 -8.20 -15.85
N VAL A 558 -2.65 -7.73 -16.69
CA VAL A 558 -1.23 -8.04 -16.61
C VAL A 558 -0.47 -6.74 -16.46
N TYR A 559 0.50 -6.75 -15.56
CA TYR A 559 1.34 -5.61 -15.24
C TYR A 559 2.75 -5.87 -15.75
N THR A 560 3.39 -4.83 -16.29
CA THR A 560 4.81 -4.91 -16.66
C THR A 560 5.71 -4.60 -15.47
N GLU A 561 7.00 -4.76 -15.69
CA GLU A 561 8.04 -4.29 -14.76
C GLU A 561 8.02 -2.76 -14.64
N PRO A 562 8.40 -2.20 -13.47
CA PRO A 562 8.63 -0.77 -13.31
C PRO A 562 9.97 -0.42 -13.94
N LEU A 563 10.10 0.78 -14.51
CA LEU A 563 11.37 1.20 -15.13
C LEU A 563 12.22 1.98 -14.14
N LEU A 564 13.54 1.86 -14.26
CA LEU A 564 14.49 2.71 -13.56
C LEU A 564 15.19 3.61 -14.57
N VAL A 565 15.03 4.92 -14.42
CA VAL A 565 15.57 5.92 -15.35
C VAL A 565 16.52 6.85 -14.62
N ASN A 566 17.75 6.94 -15.12
CA ASN A 566 18.71 7.93 -14.64
C ASN A 566 18.36 9.29 -15.23
N LEU A 567 18.23 10.29 -14.36
CA LEU A 567 18.07 11.70 -14.74
C LEU A 567 19.43 12.40 -14.64
N PRO A 568 19.66 13.48 -15.43
CA PRO A 568 20.91 14.23 -15.35
C PRO A 568 21.11 14.79 -13.95
N THR A 569 22.07 14.29 -13.17
CA THR A 569 22.30 14.73 -11.79
C THR A 569 23.08 16.06 -11.76
N PRO A 570 22.64 17.05 -10.97
CA PRO A 570 23.39 18.29 -10.80
C PRO A 570 24.63 18.05 -9.94
N ASP A 571 25.57 19.00 -9.99
CA ASP A 571 26.70 19.01 -9.06
C ASP A 571 26.22 19.38 -7.64
N PHE A 572 26.12 18.38 -6.77
CA PHE A 572 25.71 18.56 -5.36
C PHE A 572 26.80 19.23 -4.50
N SER A 573 28.02 19.40 -5.00
CA SER A 573 29.10 20.06 -4.26
C SER A 573 28.90 21.57 -4.14
N MET A 574 28.26 22.21 -5.13
CA MET A 574 28.04 23.65 -5.10
C MET A 574 27.12 24.10 -3.95
N PRO A 575 25.92 23.52 -3.75
CA PRO A 575 25.11 23.83 -2.57
C PRO A 575 25.84 23.58 -1.24
N TYR A 576 26.58 22.47 -1.16
CA TYR A 576 27.38 22.15 0.04
C TYR A 576 28.41 23.24 0.34
N ASN A 577 29.16 23.69 -0.66
CA ASN A 577 30.16 24.75 -0.51
C ASN A 577 29.51 26.07 -0.04
N VAL A 578 28.34 26.42 -0.57
CA VAL A 578 27.60 27.62 -0.15
C VAL A 578 27.09 27.50 1.28
N ILE A 579 26.58 26.33 1.68
CA ILE A 579 26.14 26.07 3.06
C ILE A 579 27.33 26.18 4.01
N CYS A 580 28.47 25.55 3.71
CA CYS A 580 29.67 25.66 4.53
C CYS A 580 30.15 27.11 4.67
N LEU A 581 30.16 27.88 3.59
CA LEU A 581 30.57 29.28 3.62
C LEU A 581 29.60 30.16 4.42
N THR A 582 28.30 29.99 4.23
CA THR A 582 27.28 30.75 4.98
C THR A 582 27.30 30.39 6.47
N CYS A 583 27.37 29.10 6.81
CA CYS A 583 27.50 28.65 8.19
C CYS A 583 28.77 29.18 8.87
N THR A 584 29.91 29.21 8.18
CA THR A 584 31.17 29.76 8.73
C THR A 584 31.07 31.27 8.96
N VAL A 585 30.50 32.03 8.02
CA VAL A 585 30.25 33.48 8.19
C VAL A 585 29.31 33.74 9.36
N VAL A 586 28.21 32.99 9.47
CA VAL A 586 27.25 33.12 10.57
C VAL A 586 27.89 32.74 11.90
N ALA A 587 28.67 31.66 11.96
CA ALA A 587 29.37 31.24 13.18
C ALA A 587 30.39 32.28 13.66
N VAL A 588 31.16 32.87 12.74
CA VAL A 588 32.12 33.94 13.07
C VAL A 588 31.39 35.22 13.49
N GLY A 589 30.33 35.60 12.78
CA GLY A 589 29.51 36.77 13.10
C GLY A 589 28.84 36.64 14.46
N TYR A 590 28.17 35.52 14.71
CA TYR A 590 27.56 35.21 15.99
C TYR A 590 28.59 35.12 17.11
N GLY A 591 29.70 34.41 16.89
CA GLY A 591 30.76 34.27 17.89
C GLY A 591 31.41 35.59 18.27
N SER A 592 31.63 36.48 17.31
CA SER A 592 32.17 37.83 17.57
C SER A 592 31.16 38.72 18.32
N LEU A 593 29.90 38.71 17.92
CA LEU A 593 28.83 39.46 18.58
C LEU A 593 28.60 38.95 20.01
N TYR A 594 28.50 37.63 20.19
CA TYR A 594 28.33 36.99 21.49
C TYR A 594 29.49 37.32 22.42
N ASN A 595 30.74 37.26 21.93
CA ASN A 595 31.91 37.68 22.70
C ASN A 595 31.86 39.16 23.07
N LEU A 596 31.44 40.06 22.18
CA LEU A 596 31.32 41.49 22.51
C LEU A 596 30.27 41.75 23.60
N LEU A 597 29.14 41.04 23.56
CA LEU A 597 28.03 41.23 24.49
C LEU A 597 28.29 40.59 25.87
N THR A 598 29.01 39.47 25.91
CA THR A 598 29.20 38.69 27.15
C THR A 598 30.54 38.93 27.83
N ARG A 599 31.56 39.41 27.11
CA ARG A 599 32.89 39.64 27.67
C ARG A 599 32.92 40.95 28.44
N SER A 600 33.17 40.87 29.74
CA SER A 600 33.42 42.05 30.57
C SER A 600 34.80 42.65 30.24
N PHE A 601 34.83 43.84 29.63
CA PHE A 601 36.07 44.57 29.43
C PHE A 601 36.52 45.19 30.76
N GLN A 602 37.57 44.63 31.38
CA GLN A 602 38.24 45.30 32.48
C GLN A 602 39.22 46.32 31.92
N ILE A 603 38.97 47.60 32.21
CA ILE A 603 39.91 48.69 31.91
C ILE A 603 41.09 48.52 32.86
N GLU A 604 42.27 48.23 32.31
CA GLU A 604 43.50 48.25 33.07
C GLU A 604 43.79 49.72 33.43
N GLU A 605 43.58 50.09 34.70
CA GLU A 605 43.91 51.45 35.17
C GLU A 605 45.39 51.71 34.90
N PRO A 606 45.76 52.87 34.31
CA PRO A 606 47.16 53.19 34.08
C PRO A 606 47.86 53.22 35.44
N SER A 607 48.85 52.32 35.61
CA SER A 607 49.63 52.22 36.85
C SER A 607 50.03 53.62 37.32
N PRO A 608 49.85 53.99 38.61
CA PRO A 608 50.15 55.33 39.07
C PRO A 608 51.61 55.63 38.76
N GLY A 609 51.85 56.69 37.98
CA GLY A 609 53.16 57.02 37.45
C GLY A 609 54.25 56.99 38.53
N LEU A 610 55.46 56.59 38.15
CA LEU A 610 56.63 56.44 39.03
C LEU A 610 56.80 57.61 40.02
N ALA A 611 56.46 58.83 39.60
CA ALA A 611 56.46 60.03 40.45
C ALA A 611 55.52 59.94 41.66
N LYS A 612 54.30 59.40 41.52
CA LYS A 612 53.35 59.20 42.63
C LYS A 612 53.83 58.12 43.61
N ARG A 613 54.47 57.06 43.10
CA ARG A 613 55.10 56.01 43.93
C ARG A 613 56.29 56.55 44.71
N ILE A 614 57.19 57.31 44.07
CA ILE A 614 58.34 57.93 44.74
C ILE A 614 57.87 59.00 45.74
N ALA A 615 56.89 59.83 45.38
CA ALA A 615 56.32 60.84 46.28
C ALA A 615 55.67 60.20 47.52
N ASN A 616 54.98 59.06 47.38
CA ASN A 616 54.40 58.35 48.51
C ASN A 616 55.46 57.63 49.35
N ILE A 617 56.57 57.17 48.76
CA ILE A 617 57.72 56.63 49.51
C ILE A 617 58.43 57.73 50.31
N ILE A 618 58.70 58.89 49.71
CA ILE A 618 59.33 60.04 50.40
C ILE A 618 58.43 60.58 51.51
N ARG A 619 57.11 60.68 51.27
CA ARG A 619 56.15 61.09 52.31
C ARG A 619 56.10 60.10 53.47
N LYS A 620 56.15 58.79 53.18
CA LYS A 620 56.20 57.74 54.19
C LYS A 620 57.48 57.79 55.03
N MET A 621 58.63 58.14 54.44
CA MET A 621 59.87 58.38 55.20
C MET A 621 59.82 59.67 56.04
N ARG A 622 59.03 60.67 55.63
CA ARG A 622 58.83 61.92 56.38
C ARG A 622 57.67 61.87 57.39
N GLY A 623 57.02 60.72 57.57
CA GLY A 623 55.93 60.54 58.53
C GLY A 623 54.62 61.26 58.15
N VAL A 624 54.43 61.61 56.87
CA VAL A 624 53.21 62.27 56.36
C VAL A 624 52.36 61.25 55.60
N PRO A 625 51.00 61.27 55.71
CA PRO A 625 50.15 60.35 54.96
C PRO A 625 50.34 60.49 53.43
N PRO A 626 50.17 59.38 52.67
CA PRO A 626 50.36 59.35 51.22
C PRO A 626 49.28 60.16 50.48
N LEU A 627 49.62 60.63 49.27
CA LEU A 627 48.70 61.21 48.29
C LEU A 627 47.79 60.17 47.65
#